data_AF-A0A2D7PNL9-F1
#
_entry.id   AF-A0A2D7PNL9-F1
#
_cell.length_a   1.000
_cell.length_b   1.000
_cell.length_c   1.000
_cell.angle_alpha   90.00
_cell.angle_beta   90.00
_cell.angle_gamma   90.00
#
_symmetry.space_group_name_H-M   'P 1'
#
loop_
_entity.id
_entity.type
_entity.pdbx_description
1 polymer ?
#
loop_
_entity_poly.entity_id
_entity_poly.type
_entity_poly.pdbx_seq_one_letter_code
_entity_poly.pdbx_strand_id
1 'polypeptide(L)'
;MSPKRNFTPPSHVDEALRRSAQHARNAIAEALLAGHALLDAVALATTGRAASARTDETRAHLGHSGLASLAERIRLLATSVRGREADLPEDWTHAILEALDQEISRWEEQSRGDPDARAVLRAFIGLRELLWEFGLRDSQATDSRKPSSESRRPETDEDRGRSERVQRIKVEG
;
A
#
# COMPACT_ATOMS: atom_id res chain seq x y z
N MET A 1 30.81 18.04 6.06
CA MET A 1 30.43 18.61 7.37
C MET A 1 28.94 18.88 7.35
N SER A 2 28.12 18.03 7.98
CA SER A 2 26.67 18.27 8.06
C SER A 2 26.37 19.27 9.17
N PRO A 3 25.53 20.29 8.94
CA PRO A 3 25.16 21.24 9.98
C PRO A 3 24.45 20.50 11.13
N LYS A 4 24.88 20.74 12.37
CA LYS A 4 24.15 20.28 13.56
C LYS A 4 22.77 20.92 13.54
N ARG A 5 21.72 20.13 13.33
CA ARG A 5 20.34 20.62 13.45
C ARG A 5 20.09 20.94 14.93
N ASN A 6 19.95 22.22 15.25
CA ASN A 6 19.54 22.64 16.59
C ASN A 6 18.08 22.22 16.79
N PHE A 7 17.85 21.25 17.67
CA PHE A 7 16.51 20.78 18.02
C PHE A 7 15.96 21.67 19.14
N THR A 8 15.20 22.71 18.79
CA THR A 8 14.51 23.53 19.79
C THR A 8 13.28 22.77 20.28
N PRO A 9 13.09 22.50 21.59
CA PRO A 9 11.91 21.81 22.09
C PRO A 9 10.62 22.62 21.83
N PRO A 10 9.46 21.97 21.61
CA PRO A 10 8.19 22.67 21.44
C PRO A 10 7.77 23.35 22.75
N SER A 11 7.27 24.59 22.66
CA SER A 11 6.83 25.37 23.82
C SER A 11 5.37 25.12 24.23
N HIS A 12 4.57 24.46 23.36
CA HIS A 12 3.14 24.21 23.57
C HIS A 12 2.73 22.84 22.98
N VAL A 13 1.62 22.27 23.47
CA VAL A 13 1.10 20.97 23.00
C VAL A 13 0.73 21.02 21.51
N ASP A 14 0.05 22.07 21.06
CA ASP A 14 -0.33 22.22 19.64
C ASP A 14 0.90 22.25 18.73
N GLU A 15 1.99 22.87 19.18
CA GLU A 15 3.25 22.89 18.46
C GLU A 15 3.85 21.48 18.36
N ALA A 16 3.85 20.73 19.47
CA ALA A 16 4.33 19.35 19.49
C ALA A 16 3.50 18.45 18.56
N LEU A 17 2.17 18.60 18.56
CA LEU A 17 1.26 17.86 17.68
C LEU A 17 1.48 18.21 16.21
N ARG A 18 1.60 19.50 15.87
CA ARG A 18 1.90 19.92 14.48
C ARG A 18 3.24 19.37 14.00
N ARG A 19 4.26 19.36 14.85
CA ARG A 19 5.57 18.77 14.52
C ARG A 19 5.47 17.27 14.34
N SER A 20 4.79 16.58 15.24
CA SER A 20 4.54 15.13 15.12
C SER A 20 3.84 14.79 13.80
N ALA A 21 2.77 15.50 13.47
CA ALA A 21 2.05 15.33 12.21
C ALA A 21 2.96 15.57 10.99
N GLN A 22 3.82 16.60 11.04
CA GLN A 22 4.78 16.85 9.96
C GLN A 22 5.84 15.73 9.86
N HIS A 23 6.33 15.20 10.98
CA HIS A 23 7.27 14.08 10.99
C HIS A 23 6.63 12.82 10.40
N ALA A 24 5.39 12.53 10.78
CA ALA A 24 4.63 11.43 10.20
C ALA A 24 4.52 11.59 8.67
N ARG A 25 4.07 12.76 8.17
CA ARG A 25 4.02 13.04 6.73
C ARG A 25 5.36 12.84 6.03
N ASN A 26 6.45 13.31 6.63
CA ASN A 26 7.79 13.14 6.06
C ASN A 26 8.17 11.65 5.98
N ALA A 27 7.90 10.87 7.02
CA ALA A 27 8.16 9.42 7.02
C ALA A 27 7.34 8.69 5.96
N ILE A 28 6.07 9.06 5.77
CA ILE A 28 5.21 8.51 4.70
C ILE A 28 5.79 8.84 3.33
N ALA A 29 6.16 10.11 3.10
CA ALA A 29 6.77 10.52 1.84
C ALA A 29 8.09 9.76 1.57
N GLU A 30 8.91 9.53 2.59
CA GLU A 30 10.14 8.72 2.47
C GLU A 30 9.84 7.25 2.14
N ALA A 31 8.82 6.64 2.77
CA ALA A 31 8.39 5.28 2.47
C ALA A 31 7.89 5.14 1.03
N LEU A 32 7.11 6.11 0.54
CA LEU A 32 6.64 6.15 -0.85
C LEU A 32 7.79 6.31 -1.84
N LEU A 33 8.78 7.16 -1.53
CA LEU A 33 9.98 7.30 -2.36
C LEU A 33 10.83 6.01 -2.37
N ALA A 34 10.89 5.29 -1.25
CA ALA A 34 11.51 3.96 -1.23
C ALA A 34 10.74 2.97 -2.12
N GLY A 35 9.40 3.01 -2.09
CA GLY A 35 8.55 2.24 -3.01
C GLY A 35 8.80 2.59 -4.48
N HIS A 36 8.90 3.87 -4.82
CA HIS A 36 9.30 4.32 -6.15
C HIS A 36 10.66 3.76 -6.57
N ALA A 37 11.67 3.84 -5.71
CA ALA A 37 13.00 3.30 -6.00
C ALA A 37 12.97 1.77 -6.22
N LEU A 38 12.10 1.06 -5.50
CA LEU A 38 11.88 -0.37 -5.71
C LEU A 38 11.24 -0.67 -7.07
N LEU A 39 10.25 0.13 -7.49
CA LEU A 39 9.68 0.02 -8.83
C LEU A 39 10.73 0.27 -9.92
N ASP A 40 11.58 1.28 -9.73
CA ASP A 40 12.72 1.52 -10.63
C ASP A 40 13.67 0.33 -10.70
N ALA A 41 13.98 -0.31 -9.56
CA ALA A 41 14.81 -1.50 -9.52
C ALA A 41 14.17 -2.69 -10.26
N VAL A 42 12.86 -2.89 -10.09
CA VAL A 42 12.11 -3.94 -10.81
C VAL A 42 12.11 -3.67 -12.32
N ALA A 43 11.87 -2.43 -12.73
CA ALA A 43 11.94 -2.04 -14.14
C ALA A 43 13.35 -2.28 -14.72
N LEU A 44 14.38 -1.93 -13.96
CA LEU A 44 15.77 -2.13 -14.35
C LEU A 44 16.09 -3.63 -14.50
N ALA A 45 15.64 -4.46 -13.57
CA ALA A 45 15.87 -5.91 -13.62
C ALA A 45 15.16 -6.59 -14.79
N THR A 46 13.96 -6.12 -15.15
CA THR A 46 13.11 -6.76 -16.18
C THR A 46 13.37 -6.23 -17.59
N THR A 47 13.67 -4.94 -17.72
CA THR A 47 13.77 -4.26 -19.02
C THR A 47 15.17 -3.68 -19.29
N GLY A 48 16.09 -3.76 -18.33
CA GLY A 48 17.40 -3.12 -18.40
C GLY A 48 17.34 -1.59 -18.25
N ARG A 49 16.19 -1.01 -17.91
CA ARG A 49 15.99 0.45 -17.74
C ARG A 49 15.12 0.75 -16.54
N ALA A 50 15.47 1.78 -15.77
CA ALA A 50 14.62 2.29 -14.68
C ALA A 50 13.29 2.83 -15.25
N ALA A 51 12.22 2.75 -14.46
CA ALA A 51 10.90 3.21 -14.86
C ALA A 51 10.88 4.73 -15.07
N SER A 52 11.59 5.46 -14.21
CA SER A 52 11.75 6.92 -14.23
C SER A 52 12.64 7.46 -15.35
N ALA A 53 13.48 6.62 -15.97
CA ALA A 53 14.39 7.04 -17.05
C ALA A 53 13.72 7.16 -18.44
N ARG A 54 12.41 6.96 -18.53
CA ARG A 54 11.66 6.92 -19.80
C ARG A 54 11.29 8.36 -20.25
N THR A 55 12.23 9.04 -20.89
CA THR A 55 12.01 10.34 -21.56
C THR A 55 11.03 10.24 -22.73
N ASP A 56 10.41 11.38 -23.08
CA ASP A 56 9.26 11.54 -23.99
C ASP A 56 9.36 10.78 -25.32
N GLU A 57 10.55 10.65 -25.90
CA GLU A 57 10.76 10.00 -27.21
C GLU A 57 10.55 8.47 -27.17
N THR A 58 10.72 7.84 -26.01
CA THR A 58 10.56 6.37 -25.88
C THR A 58 9.12 5.97 -25.50
N ARG A 59 8.27 6.94 -25.14
CA ARG A 59 6.88 6.71 -24.71
C ARG A 59 5.97 6.23 -25.85
N ALA A 60 6.37 6.47 -27.11
CA ALA A 60 5.61 6.11 -28.30
C ALA A 60 5.88 4.70 -28.86
N HIS A 61 6.95 4.00 -28.44
CA HIS A 61 7.37 2.74 -29.08
C HIS A 61 7.42 1.52 -28.17
N LEU A 62 7.45 1.71 -26.86
CA LEU A 62 7.34 0.63 -25.89
C LEU A 62 6.14 0.93 -25.03
N GLY A 63 5.06 0.19 -25.26
CA GLY A 63 3.75 0.40 -24.68
C GLY A 63 3.79 0.79 -23.21
N HIS A 64 2.88 1.69 -22.85
CA HIS A 64 2.52 2.12 -21.50
C HIS A 64 2.62 0.97 -20.48
N SER A 65 3.81 0.72 -19.93
CA SER A 65 3.96 -0.29 -18.89
C SER A 65 3.32 0.30 -17.64
N GLY A 66 2.28 -0.35 -17.12
CA GLY A 66 1.57 0.07 -15.91
C GLY A 66 2.51 0.49 -14.78
N LEU A 67 3.64 -0.22 -14.64
CA LEU A 67 4.72 0.06 -13.71
C LEU A 67 5.30 1.49 -13.78
N ALA A 68 5.48 2.08 -14.97
CA ALA A 68 6.00 3.45 -15.12
C ALA A 68 4.97 4.50 -14.72
N SER A 69 3.70 4.27 -15.07
CA SER A 69 2.57 5.10 -14.61
C SER A 69 2.43 5.02 -13.09
N LEU A 70 2.53 3.82 -12.52
CA LEU A 70 2.47 3.59 -11.07
C LEU A 70 3.63 4.27 -10.34
N ALA A 71 4.86 4.14 -10.83
CA ALA A 71 6.02 4.80 -10.25
C ALA A 71 5.80 6.33 -10.21
N GLU A 72 5.40 6.92 -11.32
CA GLU A 72 5.15 8.37 -11.39
C GLU A 72 4.04 8.80 -10.43
N ARG A 73 2.94 8.03 -10.34
CA ARG A 73 1.86 8.31 -9.38
C ARG A 73 2.32 8.24 -7.93
N ILE A 74 3.16 7.26 -7.56
CA ILE A 74 3.73 7.15 -6.22
C ILE A 74 4.67 8.32 -5.92
N ARG A 75 5.47 8.77 -6.90
CA ARG A 75 6.35 9.95 -6.76
C ARG A 75 5.54 11.23 -6.52
N LEU A 76 4.46 11.41 -7.26
CA LEU A 76 3.56 12.55 -7.12
C LEU A 76 2.82 12.49 -5.77
N LEU A 77 2.38 11.31 -5.33
CA LEU A 77 1.80 11.09 -4.00
C LEU A 77 2.80 11.44 -2.89
N ALA A 78 4.05 11.00 -2.99
CA ALA A 78 5.09 11.32 -2.00
C ALA A 78 5.35 12.83 -1.89
N THR A 79 5.32 13.53 -3.03
CA THR A 79 5.49 14.99 -3.08
C THR A 79 4.30 15.71 -2.47
N SER A 80 3.10 15.24 -2.78
CA SER A 80 1.82 15.72 -2.23
C SER A 80 1.77 15.58 -0.70
N VAL A 81 2.06 14.40 -0.16
CA VAL A 81 2.03 14.11 1.28
C VAL A 81 3.03 14.97 2.07
N ARG A 82 4.17 15.32 1.47
CA ARG A 82 5.16 16.22 2.08
C ARG A 82 4.66 17.68 2.14
N GLY A 83 3.77 18.06 1.23
CA GLY A 83 3.10 19.36 1.21
C GLY A 83 2.10 19.54 2.36
N ARG A 84 1.80 20.79 2.70
CA ARG A 84 0.91 21.15 3.83
C ARG A 84 -0.59 21.11 3.47
N GLU A 85 -0.90 21.01 2.18
CA GLU A 85 -2.18 21.47 1.61
C GLU A 85 -2.68 20.60 0.45
N ALA A 86 -2.08 19.43 0.23
CA ALA A 86 -2.47 18.62 -0.91
C ALA A 86 -3.66 17.73 -0.54
N ASP A 87 -4.86 18.25 -0.80
CA ASP A 87 -6.03 17.41 -1.01
C ASP A 87 -5.70 16.50 -2.20
N LEU A 88 -5.46 15.21 -1.90
CA LEU A 88 -5.30 14.22 -2.95
C LEU A 88 -6.64 14.12 -3.68
N PRO A 89 -6.67 14.30 -5.01
CA PRO A 89 -7.91 14.09 -5.75
C PRO A 89 -8.37 12.66 -5.50
N GLU A 90 -9.63 12.48 -5.09
CA GLU A 90 -10.19 11.18 -4.70
C GLU A 90 -9.96 10.10 -5.79
N ASP A 91 -9.99 10.53 -7.06
CA ASP A 91 -9.73 9.73 -8.25
C ASP A 91 -8.33 9.09 -8.30
N TRP A 92 -7.35 9.65 -7.59
CA TRP A 92 -5.97 9.15 -7.60
C TRP A 92 -5.80 7.89 -6.75
N THR A 93 -6.55 7.79 -5.66
CA THR A 93 -6.51 6.62 -4.78
C THR A 93 -6.93 5.38 -5.55
N HIS A 94 -8.07 5.45 -6.24
CA HIS A 94 -8.57 4.33 -7.04
C HIS A 94 -7.60 3.97 -8.17
N ALA A 95 -7.09 4.96 -8.91
CA ALA A 95 -6.17 4.70 -10.02
C ALA A 95 -4.81 4.10 -9.58
N ILE A 96 -4.30 4.44 -8.38
CA ILE A 96 -3.08 3.85 -7.83
C ILE A 96 -3.33 2.39 -7.41
N LEU A 97 -4.43 2.15 -6.71
CA LEU A 97 -4.80 0.80 -6.28
C LEU A 97 -5.06 -0.12 -7.47
N GLU A 98 -5.80 0.34 -8.48
CA GLU A 98 -6.08 -0.43 -9.68
C GLU A 98 -4.79 -0.79 -10.43
N ALA A 99 -3.89 0.17 -10.63
CA ALA A 99 -2.60 -0.07 -11.28
C ALA A 99 -1.73 -1.05 -10.47
N LEU A 100 -1.80 -0.97 -9.13
CA LEU A 100 -1.10 -1.89 -8.24
C LEU A 100 -1.65 -3.32 -8.32
N ASP A 101 -2.97 -3.48 -8.33
CA ASP A 101 -3.63 -4.79 -8.45
C ASP A 101 -3.37 -5.43 -9.83
N GLN A 102 -3.29 -4.64 -10.90
CA GLN A 102 -2.89 -5.12 -12.23
C GLN A 102 -1.46 -5.66 -12.24
N GLU A 103 -0.51 -4.96 -11.59
CA GLU A 103 0.87 -5.44 -11.48
C GLU A 103 0.97 -6.66 -10.55
N ILE A 104 0.24 -6.70 -9.43
CA ILE A 104 0.16 -7.88 -8.56
C ILE A 104 -0.32 -9.09 -9.36
N SER A 105 -1.43 -8.96 -10.10
CA SER A 105 -1.99 -10.04 -10.93
C SER A 105 -0.97 -10.56 -11.96
N ARG A 106 -0.24 -9.65 -12.61
CA ARG A 106 0.83 -10.01 -13.55
C ARG A 106 1.95 -10.79 -12.86
N TRP A 107 2.40 -10.33 -11.71
CA TRP A 107 3.48 -10.97 -10.97
C TRP A 107 3.07 -12.28 -10.30
N GLU A 108 1.80 -12.46 -9.95
CA GLU A 108 1.24 -13.73 -9.51
C GLU A 108 1.36 -14.80 -10.60
N GLU A 109 0.97 -14.48 -11.83
CA GLU A 109 1.09 -15.39 -12.97
C GLU A 109 2.56 -15.73 -13.26
N GLN A 110 3.41 -14.71 -13.32
CA GLN A 110 4.86 -14.89 -13.56
C GLN A 110 5.54 -15.74 -12.49
N SER A 111 5.18 -15.56 -11.21
CA SER A 111 5.81 -16.24 -10.07
C SER A 111 5.58 -17.76 -10.02
N ARG A 112 4.66 -18.28 -10.84
CA ARG A 112 4.43 -19.72 -11.01
C ARG A 112 5.58 -20.38 -11.76
N GLY A 113 6.15 -19.69 -12.75
CA GLY A 113 7.25 -20.17 -13.59
C GLY A 113 8.63 -19.63 -13.21
N ASP A 114 8.67 -18.52 -12.48
CA ASP A 114 9.90 -17.81 -12.10
C ASP A 114 9.99 -17.64 -10.57
N PRO A 115 10.92 -18.34 -9.88
CA PRO A 115 11.12 -18.17 -8.44
C PRO A 115 11.52 -16.75 -8.02
N ASP A 116 12.25 -16.02 -8.85
CA ASP A 116 12.75 -14.67 -8.54
C ASP A 116 11.61 -13.63 -8.57
N ALA A 117 10.61 -13.87 -9.42
CA ALA A 117 9.38 -13.08 -9.48
C ALA A 117 8.58 -13.08 -8.15
N ARG A 118 8.79 -14.06 -7.25
CA ARG A 118 8.13 -14.09 -5.92
C ARG A 118 8.58 -12.95 -5.02
N ALA A 119 9.84 -12.53 -5.11
CA ALA A 119 10.34 -11.40 -4.34
C ALA A 119 9.66 -10.11 -4.79
N VAL A 120 9.48 -9.94 -6.10
CA VAL A 120 8.79 -8.80 -6.70
C VAL A 120 7.31 -8.78 -6.31
N LEU A 121 6.63 -9.93 -6.39
CA LEU A 121 5.24 -10.04 -5.93
C LEU A 121 5.06 -9.62 -4.46
N ARG A 122 5.93 -10.11 -3.56
CA ARG A 122 5.88 -9.73 -2.14
C ARG A 122 6.11 -8.24 -1.91
N ALA A 123 6.97 -7.61 -2.71
CA ALA A 123 7.18 -6.18 -2.67
C ALA A 123 5.91 -5.40 -3.06
N PHE A 124 5.22 -5.79 -4.13
CA PHE A 124 3.97 -5.17 -4.55
C PHE A 124 2.85 -5.35 -3.51
N ILE A 125 2.74 -6.55 -2.91
CA ILE A 125 1.78 -6.79 -1.82
C ILE A 125 2.12 -5.89 -0.61
N GLY A 126 3.39 -5.83 -0.19
CA GLY A 126 3.80 -4.97 0.92
C GLY A 126 3.54 -3.49 0.67
N LEU A 127 3.72 -3.02 -0.57
CA LEU A 127 3.37 -1.66 -0.97
C LEU A 127 1.87 -1.39 -0.85
N ARG A 128 1.01 -2.35 -1.22
CA ARG A 128 -0.44 -2.22 -1.07
C ARG A 128 -0.84 -2.08 0.40
N GLU A 129 -0.30 -2.93 1.27
CA GLU A 129 -0.58 -2.87 2.71
C GLU A 129 -0.14 -1.51 3.29
N LEU A 130 1.02 -0.99 2.90
CA LEU A 130 1.46 0.34 3.32
C LEU A 130 0.47 1.43 2.89
N LEU A 131 0.00 1.41 1.64
CA LEU A 131 -0.99 2.38 1.16
C LEU A 131 -2.31 2.30 1.94
N TRP A 132 -2.75 1.09 2.30
CA TRP A 132 -3.94 0.89 3.13
C TRP A 132 -3.79 1.44 4.55
N GLU A 133 -2.63 1.28 5.17
CA GLU A 133 -2.32 1.89 6.48
C GLU A 133 -2.33 3.43 6.42
N PHE A 134 -2.09 4.00 5.24
CA PHE A 134 -2.19 5.44 4.99
C PHE A 134 -3.59 5.92 4.60
N GLY A 135 -4.61 5.05 4.70
CA GLY A 135 -6.00 5.42 4.46
C GLY A 135 -6.40 5.42 2.99
N LEU A 136 -5.54 4.95 2.07
CA LEU A 136 -5.90 4.70 0.67
C LEU A 136 -6.67 3.38 0.54
N ARG A 137 -7.60 3.07 1.44
CA ARG A 137 -8.49 1.91 1.28
C ARG A 137 -9.60 2.30 0.31
N ASP A 138 -9.92 1.42 -0.63
CA ASP A 138 -11.05 1.65 -1.52
C ASP A 138 -12.36 1.54 -0.71
N SER A 139 -13.03 2.68 -0.51
CA SER A 139 -14.31 2.76 0.19
C SER A 139 -15.40 1.92 -0.50
N GLN A 140 -15.28 1.68 -1.82
CA GLN A 140 -16.30 0.96 -2.58
C GLN A 140 -16.27 -0.56 -2.41
N ALA A 141 -15.18 -1.16 -1.89
CA ALA A 141 -15.12 -2.60 -1.66
C ALA A 141 -16.12 -3.10 -0.60
N THR A 142 -16.70 -2.20 0.19
CA THR A 142 -17.59 -2.54 1.31
C THR A 142 -19.08 -2.56 0.93
N ASP A 143 -19.49 -1.95 -0.19
CA ASP A 143 -20.92 -1.79 -0.53
C ASP A 143 -21.50 -2.91 -1.41
N SER A 144 -20.65 -3.83 -1.88
CA SER A 144 -21.07 -4.97 -2.72
C SER A 144 -21.41 -6.23 -1.91
N ARG A 145 -21.29 -6.22 -0.59
CA ARG A 145 -21.76 -7.32 0.27
C ARG A 145 -23.10 -6.97 0.93
N LYS A 146 -24.11 -6.72 0.09
CA LYS A 146 -25.50 -6.85 0.55
C LYS A 146 -25.66 -8.24 1.17
N PRO A 147 -26.14 -8.36 2.42
CA PRO A 147 -26.54 -9.64 2.94
C PRO A 147 -27.75 -10.06 2.10
N SER A 148 -27.57 -11.06 1.23
CA SER A 148 -28.70 -11.77 0.63
C SER A 148 -29.39 -12.55 1.74
N SER A 149 -30.22 -11.83 2.49
CA SER A 149 -31.33 -12.39 3.26
C SER A 149 -32.29 -13.02 2.26
N GLU A 150 -32.16 -14.33 2.06
CA GLU A 150 -33.25 -15.30 1.85
C GLU A 150 -32.69 -16.57 1.18
N SER A 151 -32.25 -17.49 2.03
CA SER A 151 -32.36 -18.91 1.68
C SER A 151 -33.13 -19.58 2.82
N ARG A 152 -34.46 -19.54 2.71
CA ARG A 152 -35.32 -20.49 3.42
C ARG A 152 -35.00 -21.88 2.88
N ARG A 153 -34.41 -22.73 3.72
CA ARG A 153 -34.61 -24.18 3.64
C ARG A 153 -35.17 -24.65 4.98
N PRO A 154 -36.23 -25.47 4.97
CA PRO A 154 -36.76 -26.09 6.18
C PRO A 154 -35.96 -27.36 6.53
N GLU A 155 -36.25 -27.90 7.72
CA GLU A 155 -35.85 -29.22 8.25
C GLU A 155 -34.45 -29.23 8.91
N THR A 156 -34.22 -29.78 10.11
CA THR A 156 -35.03 -30.66 10.98
C THR A 156 -34.41 -30.68 12.39
N ASP A 157 -35.24 -31.09 13.34
CA ASP A 157 -34.93 -31.47 14.72
C ASP A 157 -33.72 -32.42 14.86
N GLU A 158 -32.93 -32.24 15.93
CA GLU A 158 -32.39 -33.26 16.85
C GLU A 158 -31.01 -32.90 17.46
N ASP A 159 -31.06 -32.57 18.75
CA ASP A 159 -30.34 -33.24 19.85
C ASP A 159 -28.85 -33.60 19.67
N ARG A 160 -27.96 -32.86 20.37
CA ARG A 160 -27.03 -33.38 21.41
C ARG A 160 -25.84 -32.44 21.67
N GLY A 161 -25.49 -32.29 22.95
CA GLY A 161 -24.08 -32.19 23.34
C GLY A 161 -23.61 -30.92 24.05
N ARG A 162 -24.18 -30.65 25.22
CA ARG A 162 -23.69 -29.73 26.25
C ARG A 162 -22.27 -30.12 26.73
N SER A 163 -21.31 -29.18 26.79
CA SER A 163 -20.51 -28.80 27.99
C SER A 163 -19.06 -28.36 27.71
N GLU A 164 -18.70 -27.26 28.36
CA GLU A 164 -17.39 -26.61 28.52
C GLU A 164 -16.19 -27.51 28.84
N ARG A 165 -15.01 -27.10 28.36
CA ARG A 165 -13.75 -27.25 29.11
C ARG A 165 -12.72 -26.19 28.72
N VAL A 166 -12.72 -25.07 29.46
CA VAL A 166 -11.59 -24.12 29.48
C VAL A 166 -10.74 -24.44 30.70
N GLN A 167 -9.57 -25.02 30.49
CA GLN A 167 -8.57 -25.27 31.53
C GLN A 167 -7.69 -24.02 31.66
N ARG A 168 -7.83 -23.27 32.76
CA ARG A 168 -6.88 -22.20 33.12
C ARG A 168 -5.75 -22.81 33.93
N ILE A 169 -4.53 -22.71 33.39
CA ILE A 169 -3.30 -23.10 34.07
C ILE A 169 -2.92 -21.96 35.03
N LYS A 170 -2.69 -22.31 36.29
CA LYS A 170 -2.18 -21.39 37.31
C LYS A 170 -0.65 -21.36 37.16
N VAL A 171 -0.09 -20.20 36.84
CA VAL A 171 1.37 -19.97 36.86
C VAL A 171 1.71 -19.39 38.23
N GLU A 172 2.48 -20.12 39.02
CA GLU A 172 3.03 -19.61 40.29
C GLU A 172 4.31 -18.83 40.01
N GLY A 173 4.39 -17.65 40.63
CA GLY A 173 5.57 -16.82 40.84
C GLY A 173 5.41 -16.14 42.19
#